data_AF-A0A5N8X6L5-F1
#
_entry.id   AF-A0A5N8X6L5-F1
#
_cell.length_a   1.000
_cell.length_b   1.000
_cell.length_c   1.000
_cell.angle_alpha   90.00
_cell.angle_beta   90.00
_cell.angle_gamma   90.00
#
_symmetry.space_group_name_H-M   'P 1'
#
loop_
_entity.id
_entity.type
_entity.pdbx_description
1 polymer ?
#
loop_
_entity_poly.entity_id
_entity_poly.type
_entity_poly.pdbx_seq_one_letter_code
_entity_poly.pdbx_strand_id
1 'polypeptide(L)'
;MSGVVRLTDADAARLRDGYAWQEASGQPGAPSDLRVQVPPSARWQTSPDFTRAVTGDRYTATFHADLERKVLVFDAVNPGKKG
;
A
#
# COMPACT_ATOMS: atom_id res chain seq x y z
N MET A 1 2.31 1.62 -12.17
CA MET A 1 2.02 2.96 -11.64
C MET A 1 1.99 2.84 -10.14
N SER A 2 2.90 3.53 -9.47
CA SER A 2 3.04 3.47 -8.02
C SER A 2 2.66 4.83 -7.44
N GLY A 3 2.18 4.86 -6.20
CA GLY A 3 1.75 6.09 -5.56
C GLY A 3 1.90 6.03 -4.05
N VAL A 4 2.01 7.21 -3.44
CA VAL A 4 2.09 7.40 -1.98
C VAL A 4 0.88 8.22 -1.55
N VAL A 5 0.20 7.76 -0.50
CA VAL A 5 -0.98 8.41 0.07
C VAL A 5 -0.74 8.65 1.55
N ARG A 6 -1.06 9.86 2.01
CA ARG A 6 -1.11 10.20 3.42
C ARG A 6 -2.54 10.00 3.92
N LEU A 7 -2.71 9.19 4.95
CA LEU A 7 -3.99 8.85 5.54
C LEU A 7 -4.38 9.89 6.58
N THR A 8 -5.69 10.11 6.73
CA THR A 8 -6.22 10.76 7.92
C THR A 8 -6.19 9.79 9.11
N ASP A 9 -6.35 10.31 10.33
CA ASP A 9 -6.41 9.50 11.55
C ASP A 9 -7.60 8.52 11.49
N ALA A 10 -8.73 8.99 10.97
CA ALA A 10 -9.93 8.17 10.80
C ALA A 10 -9.71 7.05 9.78
N ASP A 11 -9.06 7.33 8.65
CA ASP A 11 -8.76 6.32 7.64
C ASP A 11 -7.76 5.28 8.16
N ALA A 12 -6.70 5.73 8.84
CA ALA A 12 -5.71 4.83 9.43
C ALA A 12 -6.34 3.90 10.49
N ALA A 13 -7.23 4.42 11.33
CA ALA A 13 -7.98 3.61 12.30
C ALA A 13 -8.90 2.61 11.59
N ARG A 14 -9.70 3.07 10.63
CA ARG A 14 -10.61 2.21 9.86
C ARG A 14 -9.87 1.09 9.13
N LEU A 15 -8.72 1.38 8.53
CA LEU A 15 -7.89 0.37 7.85
C LEU A 15 -7.29 -0.62 8.84
N ARG A 16 -6.82 -0.15 10.00
CA ARG A 16 -6.27 -1.01 11.06
C ARG A 16 -7.29 -2.02 11.56
N ASP A 17 -8.52 -1.56 11.78
CA ASP A 17 -9.58 -2.40 12.36
C ASP A 17 -10.27 -3.27 11.30
N GLY A 18 -10.25 -2.84 10.04
CA GLY A 18 -10.97 -3.49 8.95
C GLY A 18 -10.24 -4.67 8.29
N TYR A 19 -8.93 -4.83 8.50
CA TYR A 19 -8.12 -5.82 7.79
C TYR A 19 -7.04 -6.43 8.67
N ALA A 20 -6.73 -7.70 8.43
CA ALA A 20 -5.57 -8.35 9.03
C ALA A 20 -4.29 -7.86 8.33
N TRP A 21 -3.46 -7.13 9.07
CA TRP A 21 -2.17 -6.64 8.61
C TRP A 21 -1.04 -7.52 9.12
N GLN A 22 -0.10 -7.85 8.24
CA GLN A 22 1.09 -8.62 8.55
C GLN A 22 2.34 -7.84 8.15
N GLU A 23 3.45 -8.10 8.83
CA GLU A 23 4.73 -7.48 8.49
C GLU A 23 5.09 -7.76 7.03
N ALA A 24 5.49 -6.71 6.31
CA ALA A 24 5.96 -6.82 4.95
C ALA A 24 7.39 -7.38 4.95
N SER A 25 7.71 -8.26 3.99
CA SER A 25 9.06 -8.82 3.85
C SER A 25 10.11 -7.81 3.35
N GLY A 26 9.75 -6.54 3.18
CA GLY A 26 10.64 -5.50 2.66
C GLY A 26 9.99 -4.13 2.55
N GLN A 27 10.74 -3.16 2.03
CA GLN A 27 10.25 -1.83 1.71
C GLN A 27 9.46 -1.82 0.39
N PRO A 28 8.45 -0.95 0.23
CA PRO A 28 7.74 -0.80 -1.02
C PRO A 28 8.69 -0.37 -2.16
N GLY A 29 8.53 -0.99 -3.32
CA GLY A 29 9.17 -0.57 -4.56
C GLY A 29 8.59 0.76 -5.04
N ALA A 30 9.09 1.88 -4.50
CA ALA A 30 8.71 3.21 -4.94
C ALA A 30 9.67 3.71 -6.05
N PRO A 31 9.13 4.22 -7.17
CA PRO A 31 9.88 5.01 -8.15
C PRO A 31 10.71 6.11 -7.47
N SER A 32 11.86 6.45 -8.06
CA SER A 32 12.87 7.34 -7.45
C SER A 32 12.32 8.72 -7.05
N ASP A 33 11.36 9.23 -7.82
CA ASP A 33 10.61 10.47 -7.58
C ASP A 33 9.66 10.40 -6.37
N LEU A 34 9.19 9.20 -6.02
CA LEU A 34 8.32 8.98 -4.87
C LEU A 34 9.07 8.60 -3.58
N ARG A 35 10.35 8.19 -3.67
CA ARG A 35 11.15 7.76 -2.50
C ARG A 35 11.26 8.81 -1.40
N VAL A 36 11.26 10.11 -1.75
CA VAL A 36 11.30 11.19 -0.74
C VAL A 36 10.07 11.22 0.16
N GLN A 37 8.95 10.67 -0.32
CA GLN A 37 7.69 10.61 0.41
C GLN A 37 7.52 9.29 1.18
N VAL A 38 8.42 8.33 0.98
CA VAL A 38 8.42 7.01 1.64
C VAL A 38 9.31 7.09 2.88
N PRO A 39 8.76 6.94 4.10
CA PRO A 39 9.57 6.99 5.31
C PRO A 39 10.60 5.84 5.34
N PRO A 40 11.91 6.11 5.53
CA PRO A 40 12.95 5.09 5.48
C PRO A 40 12.91 4.11 6.67
N SER A 41 12.25 4.49 7.77
CA SER A 41 12.14 3.72 9.02
C SER A 41 10.70 3.30 9.35
N ALA A 42 9.87 3.13 8.31
CA ALA A 42 8.50 2.65 8.47
C ALA A 42 8.44 1.15 8.78
N ARG A 43 7.48 0.77 9.62
CA ARG A 43 7.12 -0.64 9.86
C ARG A 43 6.09 -1.05 8.81
N TRP A 44 6.58 -1.40 7.64
CA TRP A 44 5.71 -1.74 6.52
C TRP A 44 4.89 -2.99 6.81
N GLN A 45 3.60 -2.88 6.55
CA GLN A 45 2.65 -3.97 6.65
C GLN A 45 1.94 -4.17 5.31
N THR A 46 1.52 -5.39 5.05
CA THR A 46 0.66 -5.73 3.91
C THR A 46 -0.60 -6.42 4.42
N SER A 47 -1.66 -6.40 3.61
CA SER A 47 -2.86 -7.19 3.88
C SER A 47 -3.39 -7.80 2.57
N PRO A 48 -3.41 -9.14 2.45
CA PRO A 48 -3.98 -9.81 1.28
C PRO A 48 -5.45 -9.47 1.07
N ASP A 49 -6.24 -9.39 2.15
CA ASP A 49 -7.67 -9.09 2.08
C ASP A 49 -7.94 -7.64 1.68
N PHE A 50 -7.14 -6.69 2.18
CA PHE A 50 -7.20 -5.31 1.70
C PHE A 50 -6.85 -5.22 0.22
N THR A 51 -5.79 -5.90 -0.21
CA THR A 51 -5.36 -5.92 -1.61
C THR A 51 -6.49 -6.45 -2.49
N ARG A 52 -7.10 -7.59 -2.14
CA ARG A 52 -8.26 -8.13 -2.84
C ARG A 52 -9.44 -7.17 -2.85
N ALA A 53 -9.75 -6.53 -1.73
CA ALA A 53 -10.87 -5.59 -1.62
C ALA A 53 -10.69 -4.38 -2.55
N VAL A 54 -9.46 -3.87 -2.67
CA VAL A 54 -9.18 -2.70 -3.54
C VAL A 54 -9.08 -3.08 -5.01
N THR A 55 -8.41 -4.20 -5.34
CA THR A 55 -8.23 -4.60 -6.75
C THR A 55 -9.45 -5.31 -7.33
N GLY A 56 -10.32 -5.85 -6.46
CA GLY A 56 -11.41 -6.75 -6.85
C GLY A 56 -10.92 -7.97 -7.63
N ASP A 57 -9.67 -8.40 -7.41
CA ASP A 57 -8.96 -9.43 -8.17
C ASP A 57 -8.85 -9.16 -9.69
N ARG A 58 -9.11 -7.92 -10.14
CA ARG A 58 -9.09 -7.53 -11.56
C ARG A 58 -7.69 -7.21 -12.06
N TYR A 59 -6.77 -6.87 -11.17
CA TYR A 59 -5.39 -6.54 -11.48
C TYR A 59 -4.46 -6.84 -10.29
N THR A 60 -3.18 -7.00 -10.60
CA THR A 60 -2.14 -7.23 -9.60
C THR A 60 -1.66 -5.90 -9.04
N ALA A 61 -1.76 -5.75 -7.72
CA ALA A 61 -1.17 -4.66 -6.98
C ALA A 61 -0.62 -5.16 -5.65
N THR A 62 0.29 -4.40 -5.06
CA THR A 62 0.75 -4.63 -3.68
C THR A 62 0.66 -3.32 -2.90
N PHE A 63 0.04 -3.40 -1.73
CA PHE A 63 -0.12 -2.27 -0.82
C PHE A 63 0.76 -2.46 0.41
N HIS A 64 1.60 -1.47 0.68
CA HIS A 64 2.40 -1.37 1.89
C HIS A 64 1.87 -0.21 2.73
N ALA A 65 1.50 -0.47 3.97
CA ALA A 65 1.04 0.56 4.89
C ALA A 65 1.96 0.66 6.10
N ASP A 66 2.15 1.88 6.58
CA ASP A 66 2.56 2.15 7.95
C ASP A 66 1.42 2.96 8.57
N LEU A 67 0.53 2.25 9.27
CA LEU A 67 -0.71 2.84 9.81
C LEU A 67 -0.47 3.70 11.04
N GLU A 68 0.66 3.53 11.74
CA GLU A 68 1.08 4.43 12.83
C GLU A 68 1.52 5.77 12.25
N ARG A 69 2.32 5.72 11.18
CA ARG A 69 2.78 6.91 10.45
C ARG A 69 1.77 7.45 9.43
N LYS A 70 0.64 6.78 9.25
CA LYS A 70 -0.48 7.18 8.38
C LYS A 70 -0.04 7.33 6.93
N VAL A 71 0.77 6.38 6.45
CA VAL A 71 1.25 6.35 5.06
C VAL A 71 0.86 5.02 4.43
N LEU A 72 0.39 5.09 3.19
CA LEU A 72 0.12 3.94 2.35
C LEU A 72 0.84 4.14 1.01
N VAL A 73 1.64 3.16 0.63
CA VAL A 73 2.33 3.09 -0.65
C VAL A 73 1.72 1.93 -1.43
N PHE A 74 1.38 2.16 -2.68
CA PHE A 74 0.90 1.10 -3.55
C PHE A 74 1.77 1.02 -4.80
N ASP A 75 2.00 -0.20 -5.23
CA ASP A 75 2.55 -0.49 -6.55
C ASP A 75 1.50 -1.28 -7.34
N ALA A 76 0.92 -0.64 -8.36
CA ALA A 76 -0.03 -1.27 -9.25
C ALA A 76 0.64 -1.54 -10.60
N VAL A 77 0.64 -2.78 -11.04
CA VAL A 77 0.94 -3.08 -12.44
C VAL A 77 -0.35 -2.82 -13.21
N ASN A 78 -0.39 -1.77 -14.04
CA ASN A 78 -1.52 -1.58 -14.95
C ASN A 78 -1.59 -2.84 -15.84
N PRO A 79 -2.69 -3.61 -15.86
CA PRO A 79 -2.84 -4.64 -16.86
C PRO A 79 -2.91 -3.91 -18.20
N GLY A 80 -1.87 -4.02 -19.02
CA GLY A 80 -1.97 -3.60 -20.40
C GLY A 80 -3.17 -4.31 -21.01
N LYS A 81 -4.02 -3.59 -21.76
CA LYS A 81 -4.97 -4.27 -22.65
C LYS A 81 -4.15 -5.26 -23.46
N LYS A 82 -4.48 -6.56 -23.38
CA LYS A 82 -4.03 -7.51 -24.40
C LYS A 82 -4.48 -6.91 -25.73
N GLY A 83 -3.51 -6.50 -26.54
CA GLY A 83 -3.74 -6.29 -27.98
C GLY A 83 -4.10 -7.62 -28.63
#